data_AF-A0A1W9MEL9-F1
#
_entry.id   AF-A0A1W9MEL9-F1
#
_cell.length_a   1.000
_cell.length_b   1.000
_cell.length_c   1.000
_cell.angle_alpha   90.00
_cell.angle_beta   90.00
_cell.angle_gamma   90.00
#
_symmetry.space_group_name_H-M   'P 1'
#
loop_
_entity.id
_entity.type
_entity.pdbx_description
1 polymer ?
#
loop_
_entity_poly.entity_id
_entity_poly.type
_entity_poly.pdbx_seq_one_letter_code
_entity_poly.pdbx_strand_id
1 'polypeptide(L)'
;MKKISLLLVCFLVCSGCCIIYNISDADAEDADIVGDLRNLNPEAGLEYSEVDDIKQDVLIMLYTTERKNLSQDMQIFASETKNFLVEFNKIYLNGKRGDLNAKEIAIRDCANLRAQIPKNPKYIEEIDAVESANVLLNKFIYDTAMFFENLGNTDDVTRKKISYYRNASLGYELCEEAVLATSLKVSADETEKKYNKDMIKAMMLMNDGLSELNLTNITTGNVENASMSEKIEVIVKFGSAREQFSDASAIYKSHNEYELANKCKEKTDEIDKIMLALQGSAFSFLFLIASSFLLVVTYLFLRIAEWKKAMYDVSLGDEILGKV
;
A
#
# COMPACT_ATOMS: atom_id res chain seq x y z
N MET A 1 -22.23 32.72 33.90
CA MET A 1 -22.38 31.79 32.76
C MET A 1 -23.56 32.19 31.85
N LYS A 2 -23.53 33.39 31.25
CA LYS A 2 -24.55 33.84 30.27
C LYS A 2 -23.97 34.53 29.03
N LYS A 3 -22.65 34.73 28.96
CA LYS A 3 -21.97 35.38 27.82
C LYS A 3 -21.37 34.41 26.80
N ILE A 4 -21.27 33.11 27.11
CA ILE A 4 -20.68 32.11 26.21
C ILE A 4 -21.74 31.53 25.24
N SER A 5 -23.01 31.42 25.64
CA SER A 5 -24.07 30.95 24.72
C SER A 5 -24.42 31.93 23.61
N LEU A 6 -24.20 33.24 23.78
CA LEU A 6 -24.48 34.22 22.72
C LEU A 6 -23.43 34.14 21.60
N LEU A 7 -22.19 33.81 21.96
CA LEU A 7 -21.08 33.69 21.00
C LEU A 7 -21.19 32.42 20.15
N LEU A 8 -21.74 31.33 20.70
CA LEU A 8 -21.98 30.09 19.96
C LEU A 8 -23.19 30.21 19.00
N VAL A 9 -24.21 31.00 19.34
CA VAL A 9 -25.35 31.25 18.46
C VAL A 9 -24.97 32.24 17.34
N CYS A 10 -24.10 33.23 17.59
CA CYS A 10 -23.58 34.08 16.52
C CYS A 10 -22.65 33.34 15.55
N PHE A 11 -21.90 32.33 16.00
CA PHE A 11 -21.05 31.53 15.12
C PHE A 11 -21.85 30.58 14.21
N LEU A 12 -22.98 30.05 14.70
CA LEU A 12 -23.89 29.21 13.91
C LEU A 12 -24.72 30.00 12.88
N VAL A 13 -25.00 31.29 13.13
CA VAL A 13 -25.66 32.17 12.15
C VAL A 13 -24.68 32.73 11.11
N CYS A 14 -23.37 32.79 11.41
CA CYS A 14 -22.36 33.26 10.45
C CYS A 14 -21.84 32.17 9.49
N SER A 15 -22.01 30.88 9.80
CA SER A 15 -21.63 29.78 8.89
C SER A 15 -22.73 29.37 7.90
N GLY A 16 -23.97 29.85 8.09
CA GLY A 16 -25.12 29.58 7.21
C GLY A 16 -25.40 30.66 6.15
N CYS A 17 -24.64 31.76 6.14
CA CYS A 17 -24.95 32.95 5.33
C CYS A 17 -23.90 33.27 4.25
N CYS A 18 -23.00 32.35 3.89
CA CYS A 18 -21.97 32.60 2.87
C CYS A 18 -22.21 31.92 1.51
N ILE A 19 -23.42 31.42 1.22
CA ILE A 19 -23.84 31.10 -0.15
C ILE A 19 -25.25 31.65 -0.36
N ILE A 20 -25.37 32.97 -0.28
CA ILE A 20 -26.38 33.68 -1.07
C ILE A 20 -25.53 34.46 -2.06
N TYR A 21 -25.38 33.91 -3.26
CA TYR A 21 -24.96 34.73 -4.39
C TYR A 21 -25.96 35.90 -4.47
N ASN A 22 -25.45 37.12 -4.45
CA ASN A 22 -26.21 38.33 -4.75
C ASN A 22 -26.89 38.15 -6.11
N ILE A 23 -28.17 37.79 -6.11
CA ILE A 23 -29.08 38.02 -7.23
C ILE A 23 -29.66 39.42 -7.00
N SER A 24 -28.81 40.44 -7.14
CA SER A 24 -29.22 41.84 -7.15
C SER A 24 -28.20 42.65 -7.95
N ASP A 25 -28.07 42.29 -9.23
CA ASP A 25 -27.67 43.17 -10.34
C ASP A 25 -27.89 42.37 -11.63
N ALA A 26 -29.15 41.95 -11.83
CA ALA A 26 -29.63 41.39 -13.09
C ALA A 26 -30.25 42.54 -13.91
N ASP A 27 -29.46 43.58 -14.17
CA ASP A 27 -29.75 44.56 -15.19
C ASP A 27 -28.66 44.42 -16.28
N ALA A 28 -29.08 43.88 -17.43
CA ALA A 28 -28.39 43.96 -18.72
C ALA A 28 -27.13 43.11 -18.98
N GLU A 29 -27.19 41.80 -18.72
CA GLU A 29 -26.65 40.83 -19.69
C GLU A 29 -27.74 39.82 -20.03
N ASP A 30 -28.41 40.02 -21.17
CA ASP A 30 -28.85 38.88 -21.99
C ASP A 30 -27.58 38.10 -22.39
N ALA A 31 -26.96 37.41 -21.43
CA ALA A 31 -25.94 36.43 -21.71
C ALA A 31 -26.63 35.39 -22.58
N ASP A 32 -26.23 35.31 -23.85
CA ASP A 32 -26.83 34.45 -24.86
C ASP A 32 -26.61 32.98 -24.43
N ILE A 33 -27.44 32.47 -23.52
CA ILE A 33 -27.32 31.11 -22.95
C ILE A 33 -27.37 30.06 -24.05
N VAL A 34 -28.08 30.36 -25.14
CA VAL A 34 -28.12 29.57 -26.37
C VAL A 34 -26.75 29.58 -27.04
N GLY A 35 -26.14 30.76 -27.22
CA GLY A 35 -24.79 30.91 -27.73
C GLY A 35 -23.74 30.22 -26.85
N ASP A 36 -23.85 30.36 -25.54
CA ASP A 36 -22.95 29.74 -24.56
C ASP A 36 -23.01 28.21 -24.61
N LEU A 37 -24.21 27.63 -24.56
CA LEU A 37 -24.40 26.19 -24.67
C LEU A 37 -23.97 25.66 -26.04
N ARG A 38 -24.27 26.40 -27.12
CA ARG A 38 -23.87 26.02 -28.48
C ARG A 38 -22.35 25.98 -28.64
N ASN A 39 -21.64 26.93 -28.02
CA ASN A 39 -20.19 27.01 -28.09
C ASN A 39 -19.49 26.16 -27.03
N LEU A 40 -20.24 25.55 -26.11
CA LEU A 40 -19.72 24.63 -25.11
C LEU A 40 -19.28 23.33 -25.79
N ASN A 41 -17.96 23.10 -25.77
CA ASN A 41 -17.34 21.89 -26.31
C ASN A 41 -16.49 21.21 -25.22
N PRO A 42 -17.12 20.48 -24.28
CA PRO A 42 -16.40 19.75 -23.25
C PRO A 42 -15.55 18.64 -23.88
N GLU A 43 -14.29 18.51 -23.47
CA GLU A 43 -13.42 17.41 -23.91
C GLU A 43 -14.02 16.04 -23.54
N ALA A 44 -14.77 15.97 -22.44
CA ALA A 44 -15.45 14.76 -22.01
C ALA A 44 -16.47 14.22 -23.04
N GLY A 45 -17.02 15.07 -23.91
CA GLY A 45 -17.95 14.66 -24.97
C GLY A 45 -17.32 13.75 -26.04
N LEU A 46 -15.98 13.69 -26.11
CA LEU A 46 -15.28 12.76 -27.01
C LEU A 46 -15.36 11.30 -26.54
N GLU A 47 -15.58 11.07 -25.25
CA GLU A 47 -15.63 9.72 -24.64
C GLU A 47 -17.03 9.39 -24.10
N TYR A 48 -17.79 10.40 -23.68
CA TYR A 48 -19.13 10.26 -23.12
C TYR A 48 -20.15 10.99 -23.99
N SER A 49 -20.88 10.23 -24.83
CA SER A 49 -21.90 10.77 -25.73
C SER A 49 -23.02 11.51 -24.99
N GLU A 50 -23.29 11.11 -23.74
CA GLU A 50 -24.31 11.70 -22.88
C GLU A 50 -24.07 13.21 -22.65
N VAL A 51 -22.82 13.69 -22.74
CA VAL A 51 -22.49 15.12 -22.69
C VAL A 51 -23.13 15.89 -23.85
N ASP A 52 -23.08 15.31 -25.05
CA ASP A 52 -23.66 15.93 -26.24
C ASP A 52 -25.19 15.76 -26.27
N ASP A 53 -25.71 14.64 -25.77
CA ASP A 53 -27.16 14.41 -25.63
C ASP A 53 -27.80 15.48 -24.73
N ILE A 54 -27.26 15.68 -23.52
CA ILE A 54 -27.71 16.72 -22.57
C ILE A 54 -27.68 18.11 -23.23
N LYS A 55 -26.57 18.43 -23.92
CA LYS A 55 -26.42 19.72 -24.59
C LYS A 55 -27.45 19.89 -25.70
N GLN A 56 -27.70 18.85 -26.48
CA GLN A 56 -28.63 18.87 -27.61
C GLN A 56 -30.08 19.01 -27.14
N ASP A 57 -30.50 18.28 -26.11
CA ASP A 57 -31.86 18.34 -25.57
C ASP A 57 -32.19 19.75 -25.07
N VAL A 58 -31.28 20.36 -24.31
CA VAL A 58 -31.46 21.75 -23.84
C VAL A 58 -31.46 22.75 -24.99
N LEU A 59 -30.63 22.58 -26.01
CA LEU A 59 -30.66 23.44 -27.19
C LEU A 59 -31.97 23.29 -27.96
N ILE A 60 -32.50 22.07 -28.11
CA ILE A 60 -33.81 21.83 -28.76
C ILE A 60 -34.90 22.57 -28.02
N MET A 61 -34.99 22.42 -26.70
CA MET A 61 -35.95 23.16 -25.85
C MET A 61 -35.86 24.68 -26.06
N LEU A 62 -34.64 25.23 -26.08
CA LEU A 62 -34.44 26.67 -26.25
C LEU A 62 -34.79 27.17 -27.66
N TYR A 63 -34.62 26.35 -28.70
CA TYR A 63 -34.92 26.71 -30.08
C TYR A 63 -36.38 26.49 -30.48
N THR A 64 -37.08 25.54 -29.87
CA THR A 64 -38.50 25.26 -30.15
C THR A 64 -39.45 26.24 -29.46
N THR A 65 -38.93 27.05 -28.51
CA THR A 65 -39.68 28.12 -27.83
C THR A 65 -39.36 29.47 -28.46
N GLU A 66 -40.39 30.24 -28.88
CA GLU A 66 -40.17 31.61 -29.37
C GLU A 66 -39.45 32.44 -28.28
N ARG A 67 -38.34 33.12 -28.60
CA ARG A 67 -37.49 33.82 -27.60
C ARG A 67 -38.25 34.74 -26.64
N LYS A 68 -39.30 35.41 -27.11
CA LYS A 68 -40.17 36.31 -26.30
C LYS A 68 -41.06 35.56 -25.28
N ASN A 69 -41.20 34.24 -25.42
CA ASN A 69 -42.01 33.36 -24.58
C ASN A 69 -41.16 32.42 -23.71
N LEU A 70 -39.84 32.58 -23.73
CA LEU A 70 -38.93 31.72 -22.97
C LEU A 70 -39.09 32.01 -21.48
N SER A 71 -39.59 31.03 -20.74
CA SER A 71 -39.90 31.22 -19.31
C SER A 71 -38.62 31.37 -18.49
N GLN A 72 -38.71 32.05 -17.35
CA GLN A 72 -37.58 32.17 -16.42
C GLN A 72 -37.07 30.80 -15.96
N ASP A 73 -37.98 29.83 -15.80
CA ASP A 73 -37.64 28.46 -15.40
C ASP A 73 -36.76 27.76 -16.45
N MET A 74 -37.08 27.90 -17.75
CA MET A 74 -36.26 27.34 -18.83
C MET A 74 -34.85 27.96 -18.87
N GLN A 75 -34.73 29.27 -18.59
CA GLN A 75 -33.43 29.94 -18.53
C GLN A 75 -32.59 29.42 -17.35
N ILE A 76 -33.22 29.25 -16.19
CA ILE A 76 -32.58 28.68 -15.00
C ILE A 76 -32.12 27.26 -15.29
N PHE A 77 -32.98 26.42 -15.85
CA PHE A 77 -32.66 25.03 -16.21
C PHE A 77 -31.47 24.96 -17.18
N ALA A 78 -31.47 25.78 -18.23
CA ALA A 78 -30.38 25.83 -19.21
C ALA A 78 -29.05 26.29 -18.58
N SER A 79 -29.10 27.28 -17.67
CA SER A 79 -27.93 27.76 -16.94
C SER A 79 -27.38 26.72 -15.97
N GLU A 80 -28.24 26.05 -15.20
CA GLU A 80 -27.86 24.94 -14.32
C GLU A 80 -27.23 23.79 -15.11
N THR A 81 -27.80 23.44 -16.27
CA THR A 81 -27.25 22.40 -17.16
C THR A 81 -25.87 22.78 -17.68
N LYS A 82 -25.69 24.03 -18.13
CA LYS A 82 -24.37 24.54 -18.57
C LYS A 82 -23.34 24.39 -17.44
N ASN A 83 -23.69 24.80 -16.22
CA ASN A 83 -22.80 24.70 -15.07
C ASN A 83 -22.44 23.25 -14.73
N PHE A 84 -23.42 22.35 -14.78
CA PHE A 84 -23.22 20.91 -14.61
C PHE A 84 -22.21 20.37 -15.64
N LEU A 85 -22.41 20.65 -16.93
CA LEU A 85 -21.52 20.18 -18.01
C LEU A 85 -20.09 20.73 -17.87
N VAL A 86 -19.96 22.01 -17.48
CA VAL A 86 -18.66 22.64 -17.23
C VAL A 86 -17.95 21.96 -16.05
N GLU A 87 -18.66 21.72 -14.95
CA GLU A 87 -18.07 21.12 -13.75
C GLU A 87 -17.71 19.65 -13.97
N PHE A 88 -18.59 18.89 -14.64
CA PHE A 88 -18.30 17.51 -15.05
C PHE A 88 -17.01 17.44 -15.88
N ASN A 89 -16.86 18.34 -16.85
CA ASN A 89 -15.66 18.38 -17.68
C ASN A 89 -14.38 18.68 -16.88
N LYS A 90 -14.46 19.53 -15.84
CA LYS A 90 -13.31 19.76 -14.95
C LYS A 90 -12.94 18.49 -14.18
N ILE A 91 -13.93 17.80 -13.61
CA ILE A 91 -13.72 16.54 -12.88
C ILE A 91 -13.09 15.50 -13.81
N TYR A 92 -13.65 15.34 -15.00
CA TYR A 92 -13.12 14.46 -16.05
C TYR A 92 -11.66 14.78 -16.39
N LEU A 93 -11.33 16.04 -16.66
CA LEU A 93 -9.97 16.44 -17.02
C LEU A 93 -8.97 16.23 -15.88
N ASN A 94 -9.37 16.52 -14.64
CA ASN A 94 -8.56 16.27 -13.46
C ASN A 94 -8.29 14.77 -13.29
N GLY A 95 -9.31 13.93 -13.45
CA GLY A 95 -9.16 12.47 -13.40
C GLY A 95 -8.35 11.90 -14.57
N LYS A 96 -8.47 12.47 -15.78
CA LYS A 96 -7.76 11.99 -16.98
C LYS A 96 -6.28 12.36 -16.99
N ARG A 97 -5.94 13.60 -16.59
CA ARG A 97 -4.57 14.12 -16.62
C ARG A 97 -3.81 13.91 -15.31
N GLY A 98 -4.53 13.66 -14.21
CA GLY A 98 -3.97 13.51 -12.89
C GLY A 98 -3.41 12.11 -12.60
N ASP A 99 -2.83 11.98 -11.41
CA ASP A 99 -2.32 10.72 -10.88
C ASP A 99 -3.45 9.82 -10.33
N LEU A 100 -3.08 8.71 -9.71
CA LEU A 100 -4.04 7.77 -9.12
C LEU A 100 -4.89 8.42 -8.01
N ASN A 101 -4.35 9.39 -7.28
CA ASN A 101 -5.09 10.10 -6.25
C ASN A 101 -6.13 11.04 -6.88
N ALA A 102 -5.78 11.72 -7.98
CA ALA A 102 -6.74 12.51 -8.73
C ALA A 102 -7.89 11.67 -9.30
N LYS A 103 -7.62 10.45 -9.78
CA LYS A 103 -8.66 9.50 -10.21
C LYS A 103 -9.56 9.04 -9.06
N GLU A 104 -9.00 8.82 -7.86
CA GLU A 104 -9.80 8.48 -6.68
C GLU A 104 -10.73 9.65 -6.29
N ILE A 105 -10.18 10.87 -6.26
CA ILE A 105 -10.95 12.08 -5.94
C ILE A 105 -12.07 12.28 -6.97
N ALA A 106 -11.80 12.05 -8.25
CA ALA A 106 -12.78 12.20 -9.32
C ALA A 106 -14.04 11.32 -9.12
N ILE A 107 -13.92 10.12 -8.53
CA ILE A 107 -15.09 9.30 -8.18
C ILE A 107 -16.01 10.05 -7.21
N ARG A 108 -15.45 10.60 -6.13
CA ARG A 108 -16.22 11.29 -5.08
C ARG A 108 -16.78 12.61 -5.60
N ASP A 109 -15.99 13.38 -6.34
CA ASP A 109 -16.42 14.65 -6.92
C ASP A 109 -17.54 14.44 -7.94
N CYS A 110 -17.45 13.41 -8.78
CA CYS A 110 -18.52 13.04 -9.72
C CYS A 110 -19.80 12.59 -9.00
N ALA A 111 -19.69 11.82 -7.91
CA ALA A 111 -20.85 11.45 -7.11
C ALA A 111 -21.52 12.67 -6.45
N ASN A 112 -20.72 13.62 -5.95
CA ASN A 112 -21.22 14.86 -5.37
C ASN A 112 -21.87 15.78 -6.42
N LEU A 113 -21.40 15.73 -7.68
CA LEU A 113 -21.96 16.49 -8.79
C LEU A 113 -23.43 16.13 -9.07
N ARG A 114 -23.89 14.93 -8.65
CA ARG A 114 -25.30 14.52 -8.75
C ARG A 114 -26.26 15.52 -8.07
N ALA A 115 -25.81 16.23 -7.03
CA ALA A 115 -26.60 17.26 -6.37
C ALA A 115 -26.81 18.54 -7.20
N GLN A 116 -26.00 18.74 -8.25
CA GLN A 116 -26.07 19.87 -9.18
C GLN A 116 -26.85 19.55 -10.47
N ILE A 117 -27.37 18.33 -10.61
CA ILE A 117 -28.29 18.02 -11.71
C ILE A 117 -29.53 18.91 -11.57
N PRO A 118 -29.95 19.62 -12.64
CA PRO A 118 -31.13 20.48 -12.63
C PRO A 118 -32.37 19.76 -12.06
N LYS A 119 -33.16 20.48 -11.26
CA LYS A 119 -34.32 19.89 -10.55
C LYS A 119 -35.65 20.35 -11.12
N ASN A 120 -36.67 19.50 -10.96
CA ASN A 120 -38.05 19.73 -11.37
C ASN A 120 -38.23 19.95 -12.88
N PRO A 121 -37.77 19.01 -13.74
CA PRO A 121 -38.00 19.11 -15.18
C PRO A 121 -39.50 19.10 -15.49
N LYS A 122 -39.93 20.00 -16.38
CA LYS A 122 -41.32 20.22 -16.81
C LYS A 122 -41.59 19.78 -18.23
N TYR A 123 -40.57 19.83 -19.09
CA TYR A 123 -40.64 19.49 -20.51
C TYR A 123 -39.93 18.17 -20.78
N ILE A 124 -40.29 17.49 -21.88
CA ILE A 124 -39.71 16.18 -22.20
C ILE A 124 -38.19 16.28 -22.39
N GLU A 125 -37.71 17.34 -23.05
CA GLU A 125 -36.28 17.60 -23.24
C GLU A 125 -35.55 17.86 -21.92
N GLU A 126 -36.21 18.47 -20.92
CA GLU A 126 -35.62 18.66 -19.59
C GLU A 126 -35.51 17.33 -18.83
N ILE A 127 -36.49 16.44 -19.01
CA ILE A 127 -36.48 15.09 -18.41
C ILE A 127 -35.35 14.28 -19.02
N ASP A 128 -35.25 14.27 -20.35
CA ASP A 128 -34.23 13.52 -21.11
C ASP A 128 -32.81 14.01 -20.77
N ALA A 129 -32.61 15.33 -20.61
CA ALA A 129 -31.35 15.89 -20.16
C ALA A 129 -30.98 15.48 -18.72
N VAL A 130 -31.95 15.43 -17.80
CA VAL A 130 -31.74 14.97 -16.41
C VAL A 130 -31.41 13.48 -16.36
N GLU A 131 -32.08 12.66 -17.17
CA GLU A 131 -31.80 11.22 -17.27
C GLU A 131 -30.39 10.99 -17.83
N SER A 132 -30.04 11.66 -18.93
CA SER A 132 -28.72 11.60 -19.55
C SER A 132 -27.61 12.07 -18.60
N ALA A 133 -27.87 13.09 -17.77
CA ALA A 133 -26.94 13.52 -16.74
C ALA A 133 -26.68 12.44 -15.68
N ASN A 134 -27.71 11.71 -15.24
CA ASN A 134 -27.52 10.60 -14.31
C ASN A 134 -26.75 9.44 -14.94
N VAL A 135 -27.07 9.09 -16.19
CA VAL A 135 -26.35 8.05 -16.94
C VAL A 135 -24.88 8.43 -17.10
N LEU A 136 -24.58 9.68 -17.46
CA LEU A 136 -23.22 10.21 -17.59
C LEU A 136 -22.40 10.03 -16.31
N LEU A 137 -22.93 10.46 -15.16
CA LEU A 137 -22.23 10.32 -13.88
C LEU A 137 -21.98 8.85 -13.53
N ASN A 138 -22.98 7.99 -13.71
CA ASN A 138 -22.86 6.56 -13.43
C ASN A 138 -21.79 5.91 -14.30
N LYS A 139 -21.80 6.20 -15.60
CA LYS A 139 -20.85 5.64 -16.57
C LYS A 139 -19.42 6.09 -16.28
N PHE A 140 -19.20 7.37 -15.99
CA PHE A 140 -17.87 7.87 -15.61
C PHE A 140 -17.34 7.21 -14.32
N ILE A 141 -18.19 7.10 -13.29
CA ILE A 141 -17.83 6.44 -12.03
C ILE A 141 -17.53 4.97 -12.27
N TYR A 142 -18.36 4.28 -13.06
CA TYR A 142 -18.18 2.88 -13.43
C TYR A 142 -16.86 2.64 -14.18
N ASP A 143 -16.56 3.44 -15.21
CA ASP A 143 -15.32 3.32 -15.98
C ASP A 143 -14.09 3.53 -15.09
N THR A 144 -14.17 4.49 -14.16
CA THR A 144 -13.10 4.76 -13.21
C THR A 144 -12.96 3.62 -12.18
N ALA A 145 -14.07 3.03 -11.74
CA ALA A 145 -14.06 1.84 -10.87
C ALA A 145 -13.41 0.64 -11.56
N MET A 146 -13.80 0.38 -12.80
CA MET A 146 -13.23 -0.68 -13.65
C MET A 146 -11.74 -0.48 -13.90
N PHE A 147 -11.29 0.77 -14.08
CA PHE A 147 -9.86 1.09 -14.16
C PHE A 147 -9.10 0.64 -12.88
N PHE A 148 -9.63 0.95 -11.69
CA PHE A 148 -9.02 0.52 -10.43
C PHE A 148 -9.11 -1.00 -10.24
N GLU A 149 -10.20 -1.64 -10.63
CA GLU A 149 -10.32 -3.10 -10.58
C GLU A 149 -9.23 -3.77 -11.43
N ASN A 150 -9.01 -3.28 -12.65
CA ASN A 150 -7.96 -3.77 -13.54
C ASN A 150 -6.56 -3.59 -12.93
N LEU A 151 -6.29 -2.44 -12.27
CA LEU A 151 -5.06 -2.26 -11.52
C LEU A 151 -4.94 -3.27 -10.37
N GLY A 152 -6.00 -3.49 -9.59
CA GLY A 152 -6.00 -4.48 -8.49
C GLY A 152 -5.81 -5.92 -8.98
N ASN A 153 -6.28 -6.24 -10.18
CA ASN A 153 -6.12 -7.56 -10.78
C ASN A 153 -4.71 -7.81 -11.33
N THR A 154 -3.95 -6.75 -11.65
CA THR A 154 -2.63 -6.84 -12.27
C THR A 154 -1.47 -6.44 -11.36
N ASP A 155 -1.70 -5.67 -10.29
CA ASP A 155 -0.64 -5.25 -9.38
C ASP A 155 -0.23 -6.39 -8.42
N ASP A 156 1.06 -6.69 -8.43
CA ASP A 156 1.67 -7.73 -7.62
C ASP A 156 1.90 -7.29 -6.15
N VAL A 157 1.95 -5.98 -5.88
CA VAL A 157 2.14 -5.43 -4.53
C VAL A 157 0.82 -5.51 -3.76
N THR A 158 0.80 -6.38 -2.75
CA THR A 158 -0.44 -6.72 -2.02
C THR A 158 -1.11 -5.49 -1.41
N ARG A 159 -0.33 -4.55 -0.85
CA ARG A 159 -0.86 -3.31 -0.27
C ARG A 159 -1.56 -2.42 -1.30
N LYS A 160 -0.98 -2.28 -2.50
CA LYS A 160 -1.58 -1.48 -3.58
C LYS A 160 -2.85 -2.13 -4.11
N LYS A 161 -2.81 -3.45 -4.31
CA LYS A 161 -3.96 -4.26 -4.69
C LYS A 161 -5.17 -4.05 -3.77
N ILE A 162 -4.97 -4.09 -2.45
CA ILE A 162 -6.04 -3.79 -1.46
C ILE A 162 -6.61 -2.39 -1.69
N SER A 163 -5.74 -1.38 -1.86
CA SER A 163 -6.17 0.01 -2.11
C SER A 163 -7.00 0.14 -3.39
N TYR A 164 -6.59 -0.53 -4.47
CA TYR A 164 -7.29 -0.50 -5.75
C TYR A 164 -8.66 -1.17 -5.66
N TYR A 165 -8.77 -2.32 -5.01
CA TYR A 165 -10.07 -2.96 -4.77
C TYR A 165 -11.00 -2.10 -3.91
N ARG A 166 -10.47 -1.34 -2.94
CA ARG A 166 -11.28 -0.38 -2.16
C ARG A 166 -11.81 0.77 -3.02
N ASN A 167 -10.96 1.34 -3.87
CA ASN A 167 -11.37 2.43 -4.75
C ASN A 167 -12.38 1.96 -5.81
N ALA A 168 -12.18 0.78 -6.39
CA ALA A 168 -13.14 0.14 -7.29
C ALA A 168 -14.47 -0.18 -6.60
N SER A 169 -14.42 -0.77 -5.40
CA SER A 169 -15.60 -1.06 -4.59
C SER A 169 -16.41 0.20 -4.29
N LEU A 170 -15.75 1.31 -3.94
CA LEU A 170 -16.41 2.58 -3.69
C LEU A 170 -17.08 3.12 -4.95
N GLY A 171 -16.39 3.07 -6.10
CA GLY A 171 -16.98 3.49 -7.38
C GLY A 171 -18.23 2.69 -7.73
N TYR A 172 -18.16 1.35 -7.65
CA TYR A 172 -19.32 0.50 -7.89
C TYR A 172 -20.47 0.75 -6.90
N GLU A 173 -20.17 1.03 -5.64
CA GLU A 173 -21.21 1.38 -4.66
C GLU A 173 -21.92 2.70 -5.05
N LEU A 174 -21.16 3.71 -5.49
CA LEU A 174 -21.68 5.02 -5.86
C LEU A 174 -22.45 5.04 -7.19
N CYS A 175 -22.18 4.11 -8.10
CA CYS A 175 -22.96 3.92 -9.33
C CYS A 175 -24.02 2.80 -9.21
N GLU A 176 -24.37 2.40 -7.97
CA GLU A 176 -25.46 1.46 -7.66
C GLU A 176 -25.22 0.00 -8.12
N GLU A 177 -23.97 -0.37 -8.41
CA GLU A 177 -23.51 -1.72 -8.75
C GLU A 177 -23.18 -2.55 -7.49
N ALA A 178 -24.20 -2.79 -6.66
CA ALA A 178 -24.04 -3.35 -5.31
C ALA A 178 -23.35 -4.73 -5.28
N VAL A 179 -23.55 -5.58 -6.30
CA VAL A 179 -22.96 -6.92 -6.37
C VAL A 179 -21.45 -6.84 -6.59
N LEU A 180 -21.00 -6.03 -7.54
CA LEU A 180 -19.57 -5.83 -7.83
C LEU A 180 -18.87 -5.15 -6.65
N ALA A 181 -19.50 -4.12 -6.07
CA ALA A 181 -18.98 -3.45 -4.88
C ALA A 181 -18.77 -4.43 -3.73
N THR A 182 -19.78 -5.25 -3.41
CA THR A 182 -19.70 -6.22 -2.32
C THR A 182 -18.63 -7.28 -2.58
N SER A 183 -18.54 -7.79 -3.82
CA SER A 183 -17.53 -8.79 -4.19
C SER A 183 -16.11 -8.27 -4.00
N LEU A 184 -15.81 -7.07 -4.48
CA LEU A 184 -14.48 -6.47 -4.33
C LEU A 184 -14.18 -6.10 -2.88
N LYS A 185 -15.17 -5.64 -2.12
CA LYS A 185 -15.01 -5.36 -0.69
C LYS A 185 -14.60 -6.60 0.10
N VAL A 186 -15.28 -7.73 -0.12
CA VAL A 186 -14.94 -9.00 0.51
C VAL A 186 -13.52 -9.44 0.10
N SER A 187 -13.18 -9.34 -1.19
CA SER A 187 -11.84 -9.68 -1.68
C SER A 187 -10.75 -8.81 -1.05
N ALA A 188 -10.99 -7.50 -0.91
CA ALA A 188 -10.08 -6.57 -0.26
C ALA A 188 -9.90 -6.92 1.23
N ASP A 189 -10.98 -7.18 1.95
CA ASP A 189 -10.96 -7.48 3.39
C ASP A 189 -10.27 -8.83 3.69
N GLU A 190 -10.51 -9.86 2.88
CA GLU A 190 -9.83 -11.15 3.00
C GLU A 190 -8.33 -11.03 2.73
N THR A 191 -7.97 -10.30 1.66
CA THR A 191 -6.58 -10.04 1.30
C THR A 191 -5.87 -9.22 2.37
N GLU A 192 -6.52 -8.18 2.89
CA GLU A 192 -5.97 -7.32 3.95
C GLU A 192 -5.80 -8.09 5.26
N LYS A 193 -6.76 -8.93 5.64
CA LYS A 193 -6.64 -9.77 6.84
C LYS A 193 -5.43 -10.69 6.77
N LYS A 194 -5.22 -11.34 5.62
CA LYS A 194 -4.04 -12.20 5.39
C LYS A 194 -2.76 -11.38 5.42
N TYR A 195 -2.71 -10.29 4.66
CA TYR A 195 -1.57 -9.38 4.60
C TYR A 195 -1.17 -8.87 5.99
N ASN A 196 -2.12 -8.38 6.78
CA ASN A 196 -1.86 -7.87 8.14
C ASN A 196 -1.32 -8.95 9.05
N LYS A 197 -1.87 -10.17 9.01
CA LYS A 197 -1.35 -11.31 9.78
C LYS A 197 0.10 -11.62 9.42
N ASP A 198 0.41 -11.65 8.13
CA ASP A 198 1.74 -11.95 7.63
C ASP A 198 2.73 -10.82 7.95
N MET A 199 2.33 -9.55 7.83
CA MET A 199 3.14 -8.39 8.23
C MET A 199 3.45 -8.36 9.72
N ILE A 200 2.47 -8.68 10.58
CA ILE A 200 2.69 -8.80 12.03
C ILE A 200 3.70 -9.91 12.31
N LYS A 201 3.56 -11.07 11.67
CA LYS A 201 4.50 -12.19 11.83
C LYS A 201 5.92 -11.79 11.41
N ALA A 202 6.07 -11.16 10.24
CA ALA A 202 7.36 -10.69 9.74
C ALA A 202 8.00 -9.65 10.67
N MET A 203 7.19 -8.73 11.21
CA MET A 203 7.65 -7.74 12.18
C MET A 203 8.09 -8.37 13.51
N MET A 204 7.37 -9.37 14.00
CA MET A 204 7.77 -10.12 15.21
C MET A 204 9.11 -10.81 14.99
N LEU A 205 9.27 -11.54 13.88
CA LEU A 205 10.53 -12.19 13.52
C LEU A 205 11.68 -11.18 13.41
N MET A 206 11.45 -10.02 12.78
CA MET A 206 12.46 -8.97 12.68
C MET A 206 12.87 -8.44 14.06
N ASN A 207 11.91 -8.23 14.97
CA ASN A 207 12.18 -7.76 16.32
C ASN A 207 12.92 -8.81 17.16
N ASP A 208 12.54 -10.08 17.04
CA ASP A 208 13.22 -11.19 17.70
C ASP A 208 14.68 -11.27 17.22
N GLY A 209 14.91 -11.10 15.91
CA GLY A 209 16.26 -11.12 15.33
C GLY A 209 17.12 -9.96 15.82
N LEU A 210 16.53 -8.76 15.92
CA LEU A 210 17.20 -7.61 16.51
C LEU A 210 17.49 -7.80 18.01
N SER A 211 16.59 -8.45 18.74
CA SER A 211 16.79 -8.76 20.16
C SER A 211 17.99 -9.69 20.35
N GLU A 212 18.08 -10.75 19.56
CA GLU A 212 19.23 -11.67 19.57
C GLU A 212 20.55 -10.95 19.24
N LEU A 213 20.54 -10.04 18.25
CA LEU A 213 21.73 -9.23 17.92
C LEU A 213 22.13 -8.28 19.06
N ASN A 214 21.17 -7.60 19.69
CA ASN A 214 21.44 -6.65 20.77
C ASN A 214 22.00 -7.32 22.03
N LEU A 215 21.74 -8.62 22.22
CA LEU A 215 22.32 -9.42 23.29
C LEU A 215 23.78 -9.84 23.02
N THR A 216 24.36 -9.41 21.90
CA THR A 216 25.76 -9.71 21.54
C THR A 216 26.61 -8.44 21.54
N ASN A 217 27.77 -8.51 22.19
CA ASN A 217 28.76 -7.42 22.20
C ASN A 217 29.88 -7.63 21.16
N ILE A 218 29.79 -8.69 20.35
CA ILE A 218 30.84 -9.06 19.39
C ILE A 218 30.51 -8.47 18.01
N THR A 219 31.48 -7.74 17.48
CA THR A 219 31.51 -7.13 16.15
C THR A 219 32.75 -7.61 15.40
N THR A 220 32.86 -7.35 14.10
CA THR A 220 34.07 -7.66 13.32
C THR A 220 35.36 -7.09 13.95
N GLY A 221 35.29 -5.95 14.64
CA GLY A 221 36.45 -5.26 15.21
C GLY A 221 36.94 -5.81 16.55
N ASN A 222 36.17 -6.67 17.23
CA ASN A 222 36.55 -7.20 18.54
C ASN A 222 36.42 -8.73 18.66
N VAL A 223 36.13 -9.45 17.55
CA VAL A 223 36.03 -10.91 17.54
C VAL A 223 37.25 -11.57 18.16
N GLU A 224 38.47 -11.13 17.82
CA GLU A 224 39.70 -11.77 18.29
C GLU A 224 39.84 -11.75 19.82
N ASN A 225 39.39 -10.66 20.47
CA ASN A 225 39.54 -10.42 21.90
C ASN A 225 38.48 -11.14 22.76
N ALA A 226 37.41 -11.65 22.16
CA ALA A 226 36.37 -12.38 22.88
C ALA A 226 36.85 -13.78 23.29
N SER A 227 36.41 -14.22 24.47
CA SER A 227 36.67 -15.59 24.94
C SER A 227 35.98 -16.61 24.05
N MET A 228 36.48 -17.85 24.04
CA MET A 228 35.92 -18.90 23.21
C MET A 228 34.47 -19.26 23.58
N SER A 229 34.08 -19.19 24.86
CA SER A 229 32.68 -19.44 25.25
C SER A 229 31.75 -18.34 24.74
N GLU A 230 32.17 -17.06 24.81
CA GLU A 230 31.42 -15.94 24.25
C GLU A 230 31.27 -16.07 22.74
N LYS A 231 32.34 -16.49 22.03
CA LYS A 231 32.28 -16.75 20.59
C LYS A 231 31.25 -17.82 20.23
N ILE A 232 31.20 -18.93 20.97
CA ILE A 232 30.22 -20.01 20.75
C ILE A 232 28.80 -19.51 21.02
N GLU A 233 28.57 -18.77 22.10
CA GLU A 233 27.26 -18.20 22.41
C GLU A 233 26.78 -17.27 21.29
N VAL A 234 27.65 -16.37 20.81
CA VAL A 234 27.32 -15.46 19.72
C VAL A 234 27.03 -16.19 18.42
N ILE A 235 27.74 -17.28 18.09
CA ILE A 235 27.43 -18.10 16.91
C ILE A 235 25.98 -18.62 16.97
N VAL A 236 25.52 -19.09 18.14
CA VAL A 236 24.15 -19.58 18.31
C VAL A 236 23.14 -18.45 18.13
N LYS A 237 23.35 -17.30 18.79
CA LYS A 237 22.45 -16.14 18.67
C LYS A 237 22.40 -15.57 17.26
N PHE A 238 23.55 -15.50 16.57
CA PHE A 238 23.62 -15.08 15.17
C PHE A 238 22.94 -16.05 14.22
N GLY A 239 23.07 -17.36 14.46
CA GLY A 239 22.33 -18.38 13.73
C GLY A 239 20.81 -18.18 13.84
N SER A 240 20.33 -17.99 15.08
CA SER A 240 18.91 -17.71 15.37
C SER A 240 18.43 -16.42 14.71
N ALA A 241 19.16 -15.31 14.89
CA ALA A 241 18.81 -14.02 14.30
C ALA A 241 18.77 -14.07 12.77
N ARG A 242 19.72 -14.77 12.14
CA ARG A 242 19.79 -14.95 10.69
C ARG A 242 18.58 -15.69 10.15
N GLU A 243 18.16 -16.77 10.82
CA GLU A 243 16.95 -17.52 10.47
C GLU A 243 15.72 -16.61 10.55
N GLN A 244 15.56 -15.86 11.64
CA GLN A 244 14.45 -14.94 11.84
C GLN A 244 14.39 -13.84 10.76
N PHE A 245 15.52 -13.22 10.40
CA PHE A 245 15.56 -12.24 9.31
C PHE A 245 15.28 -12.88 7.93
N SER A 246 15.76 -14.10 7.68
CA SER A 246 15.49 -14.83 6.45
C SER A 246 13.99 -15.12 6.30
N ASP A 247 13.35 -15.60 7.36
CA ASP A 247 11.91 -15.89 7.39
C ASP A 247 11.08 -14.62 7.22
N ALA A 248 11.46 -13.52 7.88
CA ALA A 248 10.82 -12.23 7.69
C ALA A 248 10.96 -11.74 6.23
N SER A 249 12.16 -11.87 5.64
CA SER A 249 12.42 -11.50 4.24
C SER A 249 11.56 -12.31 3.27
N ALA A 250 11.36 -13.60 3.52
CA ALA A 250 10.51 -14.46 2.71
C ALA A 250 9.05 -14.01 2.73
N ILE A 251 8.53 -13.64 3.91
CA ILE A 251 7.17 -13.11 4.05
C ILE A 251 7.02 -11.76 3.33
N TYR A 252 7.97 -10.84 3.48
CA TYR A 252 7.91 -9.56 2.76
C TYR A 252 7.95 -9.75 1.24
N LYS A 253 8.78 -10.67 0.73
CA LYS A 253 8.84 -11.00 -0.69
C LYS A 253 7.55 -11.61 -1.21
N SER A 254 6.86 -12.45 -0.43
CA SER A 254 5.57 -13.02 -0.87
C SER A 254 4.47 -11.96 -1.06
N HIS A 255 4.66 -10.76 -0.52
CA HIS A 255 3.77 -9.61 -0.71
C HIS A 255 4.35 -8.51 -1.62
N ASN A 256 5.52 -8.76 -2.24
CA ASN A 256 6.28 -7.81 -3.05
C ASN A 256 6.69 -6.53 -2.30
N GLU A 257 6.88 -6.63 -0.98
CA GLU A 257 7.39 -5.55 -0.12
C GLU A 257 8.94 -5.54 -0.12
N TYR A 258 9.52 -5.29 -1.29
CA TYR A 258 10.97 -5.45 -1.53
C TYR A 258 11.86 -4.55 -0.65
N GLU A 259 11.39 -3.35 -0.30
CA GLU A 259 12.16 -2.46 0.58
C GLU A 259 12.34 -3.08 1.97
N LEU A 260 11.27 -3.66 2.54
CA LEU A 260 11.31 -4.35 3.82
C LEU A 260 12.14 -5.64 3.73
N ALA A 261 11.95 -6.40 2.65
CA ALA A 261 12.74 -7.61 2.40
C ALA A 261 14.25 -7.33 2.30
N ASN A 262 14.63 -6.20 1.71
CA ASN A 262 16.03 -5.77 1.59
C ASN A 262 16.62 -5.36 2.93
N LYS A 263 15.86 -4.70 3.82
CA LYS A 263 16.31 -4.41 5.19
C LYS A 263 16.64 -5.69 5.97
N CYS A 264 15.83 -6.74 5.83
CA CYS A 264 16.14 -8.04 6.41
C CYS A 264 17.41 -8.65 5.79
N LYS A 265 17.59 -8.51 4.47
CA LYS A 265 18.77 -9.01 3.77
C LYS A 265 20.06 -8.31 4.21
N GLU A 266 20.03 -6.99 4.40
CA GLU A 266 21.17 -6.23 4.93
C GLU A 266 21.60 -6.78 6.29
N LYS A 267 20.65 -7.11 7.17
CA LYS A 267 20.93 -7.72 8.47
C LYS A 267 21.51 -9.13 8.34
N THR A 268 21.01 -9.97 7.43
CA THR A 268 21.61 -11.28 7.19
C THR A 268 23.03 -11.17 6.64
N ASP A 269 23.29 -10.22 5.75
CA ASP A 269 24.63 -9.98 5.17
C ASP A 269 25.62 -9.46 6.22
N GLU A 270 25.16 -8.63 7.17
CA GLU A 270 25.95 -8.21 8.34
C GLU A 270 26.31 -9.41 9.23
N ILE A 271 25.34 -10.27 9.53
CA ILE A 271 25.56 -11.48 10.34
C ILE A 271 26.58 -12.40 9.66
N ASP A 272 26.41 -12.68 8.37
CA ASP A 272 27.26 -13.62 7.64
C ASP A 272 28.74 -13.18 7.63
N LYS A 273 29.00 -11.86 7.55
CA LYS A 273 30.37 -11.32 7.64
C LYS A 273 31.03 -11.61 8.99
N ILE A 274 30.29 -11.43 10.10
CA ILE A 274 30.86 -11.66 11.45
C ILE A 274 30.92 -13.16 11.74
N MET A 275 29.93 -13.92 11.30
CA MET A 275 29.83 -15.36 11.54
C MET A 275 30.99 -16.14 10.90
N LEU A 276 31.48 -15.72 9.72
CA LEU A 276 32.68 -16.28 9.11
C LEU A 276 33.93 -16.15 10.01
N ALA A 277 34.15 -14.98 10.62
CA ALA A 277 35.28 -14.75 11.52
C ALA A 277 35.15 -15.56 12.83
N LEU A 278 33.93 -15.65 13.38
CA LEU A 278 33.62 -16.44 14.56
C LEU A 278 33.85 -17.93 14.34
N GLN A 279 33.34 -18.47 13.23
CA GLN A 279 33.50 -19.88 12.87
C GLN A 279 34.98 -20.21 12.63
N GLY A 280 35.73 -19.37 11.92
CA GLY A 280 37.17 -19.56 11.72
C GLY A 280 37.96 -19.65 13.03
N SER A 281 37.65 -18.77 13.99
CA SER A 281 38.23 -18.84 15.34
C SER A 281 37.85 -20.13 16.05
N ALA A 282 36.58 -20.53 15.95
CA ALA A 282 36.07 -21.72 16.63
C ALA A 282 36.68 -23.02 16.09
N PHE A 283 36.78 -23.16 14.77
CA PHE A 283 37.43 -24.30 14.13
C PHE A 283 38.91 -24.38 14.48
N SER A 284 39.62 -23.25 14.50
CA SER A 284 41.04 -23.20 14.89
C SER A 284 41.24 -23.69 16.32
N PHE A 285 40.38 -23.27 17.25
CA PHE A 285 40.43 -23.73 18.63
C PHE A 285 40.13 -25.23 18.77
N LEU A 286 39.10 -25.75 18.08
CA LEU A 286 38.80 -27.18 18.07
C LEU A 286 39.95 -28.01 17.47
N PHE A 287 40.59 -27.51 16.42
CA PHE A 287 41.77 -28.14 15.82
C PHE A 287 42.94 -28.21 16.80
N LEU A 288 43.18 -27.15 17.58
CA LEU A 288 44.21 -27.14 18.63
C LEU A 288 43.91 -28.15 19.74
N ILE A 289 42.66 -28.24 20.20
CA ILE A 289 42.24 -29.26 21.19
C ILE A 289 42.49 -30.66 20.62
N ALA A 290 41.99 -30.95 19.42
CA ALA A 290 42.16 -32.27 18.79
C ALA A 290 43.63 -32.64 18.60
N SER A 291 44.46 -31.69 18.16
CA SER A 291 45.91 -31.88 18.00
C SER A 291 46.59 -32.13 19.35
N SER A 292 46.24 -31.38 20.39
CA SER A 292 46.78 -31.60 21.74
C SER A 292 46.41 -32.97 22.30
N PHE A 293 45.16 -33.41 22.08
CA PHE A 293 44.69 -34.74 22.48
C PHE A 293 45.46 -35.84 21.75
N LEU A 294 45.63 -35.71 20.43
CA LEU A 294 46.44 -36.64 19.63
C LEU A 294 47.89 -36.71 20.11
N LEU A 295 48.51 -35.59 20.48
CA LEU A 295 49.86 -35.57 21.05
C LEU A 295 49.92 -36.31 22.39
N VAL A 296 48.95 -36.12 23.28
CA VAL A 296 48.88 -36.83 24.56
C VAL A 296 48.70 -38.33 24.35
N VAL A 297 47.80 -38.75 23.46
CA VAL A 297 47.58 -40.16 23.13
C VAL A 297 48.84 -40.79 22.55
N THR A 298 49.51 -40.09 21.62
CA THR A 298 50.77 -40.55 21.01
C THR A 298 51.87 -40.69 22.06
N TYR A 299 52.01 -39.71 22.95
CA TYR A 299 52.98 -39.75 24.05
C TYR A 299 52.73 -40.93 25.00
N LEU A 300 51.47 -41.16 25.41
CA LEU A 300 51.10 -42.29 26.24
C LEU A 300 51.40 -43.64 25.55
N PHE A 301 51.13 -43.73 24.24
CA PHE A 301 51.41 -44.94 23.46
C PHE A 301 52.91 -45.24 23.40
N LEU A 302 53.74 -44.21 23.16
CA LEU A 302 55.20 -44.34 23.20
C LEU A 302 55.70 -44.78 24.58
N ARG A 303 55.18 -44.21 25.66
CA ARG A 303 55.53 -44.63 27.03
C ARG A 303 55.15 -46.07 27.34
N ILE A 304 53.97 -46.52 26.91
CA ILE A 304 53.55 -47.91 27.07
C ILE A 304 54.45 -48.85 26.25
N ALA A 305 54.84 -48.46 25.04
CA ALA A 305 55.74 -49.24 24.20
C ALA A 305 57.16 -49.35 24.81
N GLU A 306 57.71 -48.24 25.33
CA GLU A 306 58.97 -48.23 26.08
C GLU A 306 58.92 -49.15 27.30
N TRP A 307 57.84 -49.06 28.08
CA TRP A 307 57.66 -49.89 29.27
C TRP A 307 57.55 -51.38 28.92
N LYS A 308 56.80 -51.74 27.87
CA LYS A 308 56.74 -53.12 27.35
C LYS A 308 58.11 -53.63 26.92
N LYS A 309 58.90 -52.79 26.23
CA LYS A 309 60.26 -53.14 25.83
C LYS A 309 61.16 -53.36 27.06
N ALA A 310 61.11 -52.48 28.05
CA ALA A 310 61.88 -52.64 29.28
C ALA A 310 61.51 -53.91 30.05
N MET A 311 60.21 -54.25 30.13
CA MET A 311 59.77 -55.54 30.70
C MET A 311 60.30 -56.73 29.91
N TYR A 312 60.26 -56.67 28.58
CA TYR A 312 60.78 -57.72 27.72
C TYR A 312 62.29 -57.88 27.88
N ASP A 313 63.05 -56.79 27.91
CA ASP A 313 64.51 -56.79 28.10
C ASP A 313 64.90 -57.38 29.47
N VAL A 314 64.13 -57.07 30.54
CA VAL A 314 64.32 -57.68 31.87
C VAL A 314 64.00 -59.17 31.85
N SER A 315 62.87 -59.57 31.27
CA SER A 315 62.49 -60.99 31.14
C SER A 315 63.55 -61.80 30.38
N LEU A 316 64.08 -61.25 29.29
CA LEU A 316 65.15 -61.87 28.51
C LEU A 316 66.46 -61.96 29.31
N GLY A 317 66.78 -60.92 30.09
CA GLY A 317 67.94 -60.93 30.98
C GLY A 317 67.84 -61.99 32.07
N ASP A 318 66.66 -62.17 32.67
CA ASP A 318 66.40 -63.21 33.67
C ASP A 318 66.47 -64.62 33.06
N GLU A 319 65.98 -64.81 31.83
CA GLU A 319 66.15 -66.06 31.07
C GLU A 319 67.63 -66.38 30.80
N ILE A 320 68.42 -65.39 30.37
CA ILE A 320 69.86 -65.58 30.06
C ILE A 320 70.69 -65.87 31.32
N LEU A 321 70.33 -65.27 32.45
CA LEU A 321 71.02 -65.48 33.73
C LEU A 321 70.59 -66.77 34.46
N GLY A 322 69.67 -67.55 33.87
CA GLY A 322 69.17 -68.79 34.46
C GLY A 322 68.38 -68.55 35.75
N LYS A 323 67.73 -67.39 35.88
CA LYS A 323 66.91 -67.01 37.04
C LYS A 323 65.44 -67.36 36.89
N VAL A 324 65.08 -68.07 35.81
CA VAL A 324 63.75 -68.60 35.55
C VAL A 324 63.67 -70.05 36.03
#